data_AF-A0A7X7R6N4-F1
#
_entry.id   AF-A0A7X7R6N4-F1
#
_cell.length_a   1.000
_cell.length_b   1.000
_cell.length_c   1.000
_cell.angle_alpha   90.00
_cell.angle_beta   90.00
_cell.angle_gamma   90.00
#
_symmetry.space_group_name_H-M   'P 1'
#
loop_
_entity.id
_entity.type
_entity.pdbx_description
1 polymer ?
#
loop_
_entity_poly.entity_id
_entity_poly.type
_entity_poly.pdbx_seq_one_letter_code
_entity_poly.pdbx_strand_id
1 'polypeptide(L)'
;GAAYYGYVRRGKGVRIRGGTARAHYVAVESAMPAVPGMEPPIEALCVAPFGMEEGSEAALPEQEFGLVVGEPVRFRFFGSSVRRQDEVGTRLDFWDEDELQELEEIEVNLPAEERTPGAIVRVKLHARVTETGTLELEALPVDGSERWKVEFDVRGDGRDDHPARADA
;
A
#
# COMPACT_ATOMS: atom_id res chain seq x y z
N GLY A 1 -4.25 -20.63 -27.44
CA GLY A 1 -2.85 -20.22 -27.30
C GLY A 1 -2.43 -20.51 -25.87
N ALA A 2 -1.58 -21.50 -25.67
CA ALA A 2 -1.06 -21.87 -24.35
C ALA A 2 0.39 -22.32 -24.54
N ALA A 3 1.28 -21.77 -23.71
CA ALA A 3 2.56 -22.29 -23.26
C ALA A 3 3.60 -21.16 -23.21
N TYR A 4 4.08 -20.86 -22.00
CA TYR A 4 5.53 -20.88 -21.82
C TYR A 4 5.86 -21.53 -20.49
N TYR A 5 6.48 -22.71 -20.60
CA TYR A 5 6.93 -23.56 -19.53
C TYR A 5 8.27 -23.01 -19.03
N GLY A 6 8.39 -22.78 -17.72
CA GLY A 6 9.64 -22.41 -17.08
C GLY A 6 10.58 -23.60 -16.98
N TYR A 7 11.59 -23.65 -17.84
CA TYR A 7 12.76 -24.50 -17.64
C TYR A 7 14.03 -23.66 -17.78
N VAL A 8 14.66 -23.33 -16.65
CA VAL A 8 16.10 -23.07 -16.65
C VAL A 8 16.71 -23.52 -15.32
N ARG A 9 17.17 -24.77 -15.29
CA ARG A 9 18.25 -25.20 -14.40
C ARG A 9 19.58 -24.84 -15.06
N ARG A 10 20.51 -24.32 -14.25
CA ARG A 10 21.96 -24.20 -14.48
C ARG A 10 22.40 -23.36 -15.67
N GLY A 11 22.95 -22.19 -15.33
CA GLY A 11 23.91 -21.47 -16.18
C GLY A 11 23.48 -20.02 -16.41
N LYS A 12 24.09 -19.10 -15.65
CA LYS A 12 24.07 -17.65 -15.93
C LYS A 12 22.66 -17.09 -16.20
N GLY A 13 21.73 -17.36 -15.27
CA GLY A 13 20.37 -16.83 -15.34
C GLY A 13 20.41 -15.30 -15.27
N VAL A 14 19.91 -14.65 -16.32
CA VAL A 14 19.41 -13.27 -16.22
C VAL A 14 18.43 -13.27 -15.07
N ARG A 15 18.82 -12.67 -13.94
CA ARG A 15 17.92 -12.44 -12.82
C ARG A 15 17.00 -11.32 -13.27
N ILE A 16 15.82 -11.65 -13.78
CA ILE A 16 14.73 -10.69 -13.82
C ILE A 16 14.44 -10.42 -12.35
N ARG A 17 15.02 -9.34 -11.80
CA ARG A 17 14.61 -8.82 -10.51
C ARG A 17 13.19 -8.32 -10.76
N GLY A 18 12.18 -9.00 -10.20
CA GLY A 18 10.81 -8.57 -10.34
C GLY A 18 10.69 -7.24 -9.61
N GLY A 19 10.20 -6.21 -10.30
CA GLY A 19 9.76 -4.99 -9.66
C GLY A 19 8.24 -5.05 -9.44
N THR A 20 7.71 -4.20 -8.58
CA THR A 20 6.26 -3.98 -8.50
C THR A 20 5.71 -3.60 -9.88
N ALA A 21 4.70 -4.34 -10.37
CA ALA A 21 4.10 -4.09 -11.68
C ALA A 21 3.12 -2.90 -11.68
N ARG A 22 2.82 -2.35 -10.50
CA ARG A 22 1.90 -1.23 -10.24
C ARG A 22 2.50 -0.37 -9.13
N ALA A 23 2.17 0.93 -9.14
CA ALA A 23 2.37 1.77 -7.96
C ALA A 23 1.28 1.47 -6.94
N HIS A 24 1.62 1.42 -5.66
CA HIS A 24 0.71 1.13 -4.55
C HIS A 24 0.64 2.32 -3.60
N TYR A 25 -0.58 2.60 -3.16
CA TYR A 25 -0.92 3.72 -2.30
C TYR A 25 -1.70 3.23 -1.09
N VAL A 26 -1.62 3.96 0.01
CA VAL A 26 -2.45 3.77 1.20
C VAL A 26 -3.32 5.01 1.41
N ALA A 27 -4.58 4.81 1.79
CA ALA A 27 -5.46 5.91 2.19
C ALA A 27 -4.95 6.50 3.51
N VAL A 28 -4.80 7.83 3.55
CA VAL A 28 -4.57 8.58 4.79
C VAL A 28 -5.61 9.68 4.91
N GLU A 29 -6.07 9.95 6.14
CA GLU A 29 -7.01 11.04 6.36
C GLU A 29 -6.34 12.40 6.12
N SER A 30 -7.05 13.29 5.42
CA SER A 30 -6.57 14.65 5.19
C SER A 30 -6.51 15.44 6.51
N ALA A 31 -5.48 16.26 6.68
CA ALA A 31 -5.40 17.23 7.77
C ALA A 31 -6.33 18.46 7.58
N MET A 32 -7.25 18.40 6.61
CA MET A 32 -8.18 19.50 6.31
C MET A 32 -9.27 19.60 7.39
N PRO A 33 -9.76 20.81 7.72
CA PRO A 33 -10.83 20.98 8.69
C PRO A 33 -12.07 20.21 8.23
N ALA A 34 -12.64 19.36 9.10
CA ALA A 34 -13.90 18.70 8.82
C ALA A 34 -14.99 19.77 8.56
N VAL A 35 -15.55 19.76 7.35
CA VAL A 35 -16.68 20.62 6.99
C VAL A 35 -17.96 19.89 7.42
N PRO A 36 -18.82 20.48 8.28
CA PRO A 36 -20.05 19.83 8.72
C PRO A 36 -20.93 19.37 7.54
N GLY A 37 -21.27 18.08 7.50
CA GLY A 37 -22.08 17.47 6.44
C GLY A 37 -21.31 16.92 5.25
N MET A 38 -19.97 16.98 5.26
CA MET A 38 -19.09 16.34 4.27
C MET A 38 -18.17 15.36 4.98
N GLU A 39 -17.99 14.17 4.42
CA GLU A 39 -16.94 13.25 4.88
C GLU A 39 -15.57 13.88 4.59
N PRO A 40 -14.62 13.85 5.54
CA PRO A 40 -13.29 14.38 5.31
C PRO A 40 -12.64 13.67 4.12
N PRO A 41 -12.02 14.40 3.19
CA PRO A 41 -11.40 13.78 2.02
C PRO A 41 -10.26 12.87 2.46
N ILE A 42 -10.10 11.75 1.77
CA ILE A 42 -8.92 10.90 1.89
C ILE A 42 -7.86 11.32 0.88
N GLU A 43 -6.61 11.21 1.26
CA GLU A 43 -5.47 11.35 0.36
C GLU A 43 -4.88 9.96 0.08
N ALA A 44 -4.43 9.72 -1.15
CA ALA A 44 -3.68 8.51 -1.48
C ALA A 44 -2.17 8.79 -1.38
N LEU A 45 -1.49 8.06 -0.50
CA LEU A 45 -0.05 8.18 -0.26
C LEU A 45 0.71 7.04 -0.93
N CYS A 46 1.59 7.35 -1.88
CA CYS A 46 2.41 6.36 -2.57
C CYS A 46 3.41 5.72 -1.59
N VAL A 47 3.24 4.41 -1.34
CA VAL A 47 4.08 3.62 -0.44
C VAL A 47 5.04 2.70 -1.20
N ALA A 48 4.69 2.30 -2.43
CA ALA A 48 5.58 1.53 -3.28
C ALA A 48 5.40 1.98 -4.75
N PRO A 49 6.39 2.68 -5.35
CA PRO A 49 6.29 3.17 -6.71
C PRO A 49 6.37 2.01 -7.71
N PHE A 50 6.02 2.29 -8.97
CA PHE A 50 6.17 1.32 -10.05
C PHE A 50 7.64 0.92 -10.22
N GLY A 51 7.89 -0.38 -10.38
CA GLY A 51 9.23 -0.91 -10.60
C GLY A 51 10.11 -0.95 -9.35
N MET A 52 9.54 -0.74 -8.15
CA MET A 52 10.25 -0.95 -6.88
C MET A 52 10.75 -2.39 -6.80
N GLU A 53 12.06 -2.56 -6.64
CA GLU A 53 12.70 -3.87 -6.70
C GLU A 53 12.27 -4.76 -5.51
N GLU A 54 11.99 -6.04 -5.76
CA GLU A 54 11.75 -7.03 -4.71
C GLU A 54 12.89 -7.04 -3.68
N GLY A 55 12.54 -6.99 -2.40
CA GLY A 55 13.49 -6.93 -1.29
C GLY A 55 14.04 -5.54 -0.99
N SER A 56 13.60 -4.50 -1.72
CA SER A 56 13.93 -3.12 -1.41
C SER A 56 13.01 -2.54 -0.34
N GLU A 57 13.55 -1.58 0.41
CA GLU A 57 12.85 -0.80 1.41
C GLU A 57 12.81 0.67 0.98
N ALA A 58 11.72 1.33 1.31
CA ALA A 58 11.57 2.76 1.12
C ALA A 58 11.07 3.40 2.42
N ALA A 59 11.93 4.24 3.00
CA ALA A 59 11.47 5.15 4.03
C ALA A 59 10.56 6.19 3.36
N LEU A 60 9.36 6.37 3.88
CA LEU A 60 8.55 7.51 3.50
C LEU A 60 9.26 8.79 3.98
N PRO A 61 8.97 9.96 3.36
CA PRO A 61 9.46 11.24 3.85
C PRO A 61 9.22 11.38 5.37
N GLU A 62 9.95 12.28 6.04
CA GLU A 62 9.90 12.44 7.52
C GLU A 62 8.54 12.90 8.10
N GLN A 63 7.47 12.79 7.33
CA GLN A 63 6.11 13.09 7.70
C GLN A 63 5.58 12.14 8.78
N GLU A 64 4.92 12.73 9.76
CA GLU A 64 4.28 12.04 10.87
C GLU A 64 2.79 11.83 10.55
N PHE A 65 2.28 10.65 10.89
CA PHE A 65 0.89 10.26 10.73
C PHE A 65 0.28 9.95 12.10
N GLY A 66 -1.03 10.15 12.24
CA GLY A 66 -1.78 9.72 13.42
C GLY A 66 -2.27 8.29 13.24
N LEU A 67 -1.87 7.38 14.14
CA LEU A 67 -2.31 5.99 14.16
C LEU A 67 -3.22 5.74 15.37
N VAL A 68 -4.44 5.28 15.12
CA VAL A 68 -5.35 4.87 16.20
C VAL A 68 -4.97 3.48 16.68
N VAL A 69 -4.74 3.32 17.99
CA VAL A 69 -4.36 2.04 18.61
C VAL A 69 -5.41 1.56 19.60
N GLY A 70 -5.51 0.24 19.80
CA GLY A 70 -6.43 -0.46 20.69
C GLY A 70 -7.82 -0.70 20.12
N GLU A 71 -8.08 -0.21 18.91
CA GLU A 71 -9.34 -0.40 18.18
C GLU A 71 -9.06 -0.98 16.79
N PRO A 72 -10.03 -1.68 16.17
CA PRO A 72 -9.90 -2.15 14.80
C PRO A 72 -9.78 -0.94 13.85
N VAL A 73 -8.67 -0.86 13.12
CA VAL A 73 -8.41 0.16 12.10
C VAL A 73 -8.40 -0.49 10.72
N ARG A 74 -8.94 0.23 9.74
CA ARG A 74 -9.03 -0.20 8.34
C ARG A 74 -8.01 0.53 7.50
N PHE A 75 -7.11 -0.23 6.89
CA PHE A 75 -6.15 0.27 5.91
C PHE A 75 -6.69 -0.01 4.52
N ARG A 76 -7.08 1.06 3.81
CA ARG A 76 -7.46 0.98 2.39
C ARG A 76 -6.23 1.15 1.52
N PHE A 77 -6.03 0.22 0.61
CA PHE A 77 -4.93 0.24 -0.35
C PHE A 77 -5.45 0.56 -1.74
N PHE A 78 -4.63 1.22 -2.56
CA PHE A 78 -4.92 1.46 -3.97
C PHE A 78 -3.76 1.03 -4.85
N GLY A 79 -4.05 0.63 -6.08
CA GLY A 79 -3.08 0.22 -7.07
C GLY A 79 -3.25 0.96 -8.40
N SER A 80 -2.16 1.49 -8.95
CA SER A 80 -2.15 2.16 -10.26
C SER A 80 -1.20 1.49 -11.25
N SER A 81 -1.68 1.25 -12.47
CA SER A 81 -0.87 0.77 -13.59
C SER A 81 -0.41 1.90 -14.53
N VAL A 82 -1.02 3.09 -14.41
CA VAL A 82 -0.80 4.25 -15.27
C VAL A 82 0.10 5.30 -14.60
N ARG A 83 0.07 5.42 -13.27
CA ARG A 83 0.89 6.38 -12.50
C ARG A 83 2.30 5.83 -12.21
N ARG A 84 3.10 5.66 -13.27
CA ARG A 84 4.42 5.02 -13.19
C ARG A 84 5.56 5.94 -12.74
N GLN A 85 5.32 7.24 -12.70
CA GLN A 85 6.31 8.26 -12.33
C GLN A 85 6.19 8.76 -10.90
N ASP A 86 5.16 8.32 -10.16
CA ASP A 86 5.01 8.72 -8.76
C ASP A 86 6.11 8.07 -7.92
N GLU A 87 6.71 8.85 -7.02
CA GLU A 87 7.73 8.40 -6.08
C GLU A 87 7.14 8.13 -4.70
N VAL A 88 7.89 7.41 -3.85
CA VAL A 88 7.50 7.16 -2.46
C VAL A 88 7.24 8.49 -1.74
N GLY A 89 6.10 8.58 -1.05
CA GLY A 89 5.67 9.80 -0.37
C GLY A 89 4.87 10.78 -1.24
N THR A 90 4.68 10.51 -2.53
CA THR A 90 3.76 11.29 -3.37
C THR A 90 2.34 11.20 -2.79
N ARG A 91 1.70 12.35 -2.59
CA ARG A 91 0.32 12.46 -2.10
C ARG A 91 -0.59 12.90 -3.23
N LEU A 92 -1.74 12.24 -3.34
CA LEU A 92 -2.78 12.59 -4.28
C LEU A 92 -4.02 12.99 -3.48
N ASP A 93 -4.37 14.27 -3.51
CA ASP A 93 -5.62 14.79 -2.95
C ASP A 93 -6.84 14.46 -3.84
N PHE A 94 -6.60 14.27 -5.14
CA PHE A 94 -7.61 13.96 -6.15
C PHE A 94 -7.01 13.04 -7.23
N TRP A 95 -7.81 12.13 -7.74
CA TRP A 95 -7.47 11.22 -8.84
C TRP A 95 -8.73 10.82 -9.60
N ASP A 96 -8.58 10.46 -10.87
CA ASP A 96 -9.68 9.89 -11.65
C ASP A 96 -9.90 8.40 -11.32
N GLU A 97 -11.11 7.89 -11.51
CA GLU A 97 -11.48 6.48 -11.23
C GLU A 97 -10.61 5.47 -12.01
N ASP A 98 -10.10 5.87 -13.18
CA ASP A 98 -9.22 5.06 -14.02
C ASP A 98 -7.73 5.13 -13.59
N GLU A 99 -7.37 6.08 -12.72
CA GLU A 99 -5.98 6.25 -12.26
C GLU A 99 -5.64 5.36 -11.07
N LEU A 100 -6.51 5.29 -10.07
CA LEU A 100 -6.33 4.47 -8.87
C LEU A 100 -7.46 3.46 -8.73
N GLN A 101 -7.09 2.19 -8.63
CA GLN A 101 -8.01 1.12 -8.31
C GLN A 101 -7.94 0.81 -6.81
N GLU A 102 -9.07 0.84 -6.12
CA GLU A 102 -9.16 0.39 -4.73
C GLU A 102 -8.94 -1.11 -4.66
N LEU A 103 -8.05 -1.52 -3.76
CA LEU A 103 -7.68 -2.89 -3.48
C LEU A 103 -8.38 -3.37 -2.21
N GLU A 104 -8.17 -4.63 -1.81
CA GLU A 104 -8.71 -5.14 -0.54
C GLU A 104 -8.22 -4.29 0.65
N GLU A 105 -9.17 -3.87 1.48
CA GLU A 105 -8.85 -3.23 2.75
C GLU A 105 -8.43 -4.26 3.80
N ILE A 106 -7.49 -3.89 4.65
CA ILE A 106 -7.09 -4.72 5.80
C ILE A 106 -7.66 -4.10 7.06
N GLU A 107 -8.51 -4.85 7.76
CA GLU A 107 -8.92 -4.54 9.12
C GLU A 107 -7.97 -5.24 10.11
N VAL A 108 -7.27 -4.45 10.93
CA VAL A 108 -6.35 -4.96 11.95
C VAL A 108 -6.58 -4.23 13.26
N ASN A 109 -6.49 -4.95 14.38
CA ASN A 109 -6.43 -4.33 15.69
C ASN A 109 -4.96 -4.10 16.07
N LEU A 110 -4.55 -2.84 16.11
CA LEU A 110 -3.21 -2.46 16.49
C LEU A 110 -3.15 -2.34 18.01
N PRO A 111 -2.40 -3.18 18.74
CA PRO A 111 -2.44 -3.18 20.20
C PRO A 111 -2.02 -1.80 20.75
N ALA A 112 -2.76 -1.30 21.73
CA ALA A 112 -2.42 -0.05 22.40
C ALA A 112 -1.23 -0.17 23.37
N GLU A 113 -0.81 -1.40 23.73
CA GLU A 113 0.21 -1.70 24.74
C GLU A 113 0.01 -0.89 26.03
N GLU A 114 0.82 0.14 26.26
CA GLU A 114 0.76 1.02 27.44
C GLU A 114 -0.17 2.23 27.27
N ARG A 115 -0.82 2.35 26.11
CA ARG A 115 -1.69 3.47 25.73
C ARG A 115 -3.17 3.13 25.92
N THR A 116 -3.99 4.17 25.98
CA THR A 116 -5.45 4.00 26.03
C THR A 116 -5.97 3.53 24.67
N PRO A 117 -6.88 2.55 24.60
CA PRO A 117 -7.60 2.24 23.37
C PRO A 117 -8.28 3.48 22.79
N GLY A 118 -8.16 3.69 21.48
CA GLY A 118 -8.59 4.90 20.77
C GLY A 118 -7.60 6.06 20.82
N ALA A 119 -6.43 5.90 21.46
CA ALA A 119 -5.40 6.92 21.45
C ALA A 119 -4.78 7.06 20.05
N ILE A 120 -4.52 8.31 19.65
CA ILE A 120 -3.80 8.64 18.41
C ILE A 120 -2.31 8.74 18.71
N VAL A 121 -1.50 7.91 18.05
CA VAL A 121 -0.05 7.88 18.18
C VAL A 121 0.58 8.51 16.94
N ARG A 122 1.53 9.42 17.14
CA ARG A 122 2.35 9.95 16.03
C ARG A 122 3.35 8.90 15.58
N VAL A 123 3.25 8.48 14.31
CA VAL A 123 4.09 7.45 13.73
C VAL A 123 4.74 7.91 12.42
N LYS A 124 5.90 7.35 12.12
CA LYS A 124 6.53 7.37 10.79
C LYS A 124 6.20 6.05 10.09
N LEU A 125 5.82 6.15 8.82
CA LEU A 125 5.52 4.98 8.00
C LEU A 125 6.77 4.52 7.26
N HIS A 126 6.97 3.21 7.21
CA HIS A 126 8.04 2.55 6.49
C HIS A 126 7.43 1.48 5.60
N ALA A 127 7.73 1.52 4.31
CA ALA A 127 7.20 0.56 3.36
C ALA A 127 8.32 -0.33 2.80
N ARG A 128 8.03 -1.61 2.66
CA ARG A 128 8.97 -2.60 2.13
C ARG A 128 8.23 -3.57 1.23
N VAL A 129 8.83 -3.91 0.09
CA VAL A 129 8.30 -4.96 -0.79
C VAL A 129 9.15 -6.21 -0.57
N THR A 130 8.53 -7.30 -0.12
CA THR A 130 9.22 -8.57 0.10
C THR A 130 9.53 -9.27 -1.22
N GLU A 131 10.44 -10.24 -1.18
CA GLU A 131 10.74 -11.14 -2.31
C GLU A 131 9.52 -12.01 -2.71
N THR A 132 8.55 -12.12 -1.82
CA THR A 132 7.28 -12.81 -2.07
C THR A 132 6.24 -11.88 -2.71
N GLY A 133 6.59 -10.63 -3.02
CA GLY A 133 5.66 -9.66 -3.58
C GLY A 133 4.55 -9.30 -2.59
N THR A 134 4.91 -9.16 -1.32
CA THR A 134 4.04 -8.65 -0.26
C THR A 134 4.54 -7.27 0.11
N LEU A 135 3.64 -6.29 0.21
CA LEU A 135 3.92 -4.98 0.75
C LEU A 135 3.77 -5.01 2.27
N GLU A 136 4.88 -4.80 2.97
CA GLU A 136 4.89 -4.58 4.42
C GLU A 136 4.88 -3.08 4.68
N LEU A 137 3.91 -2.63 5.47
CA LEU A 137 3.84 -1.26 5.96
C LEU A 137 4.01 -1.30 7.48
N GLU A 138 5.10 -0.72 7.95
CA GLU A 138 5.42 -0.56 9.37
C GLU A 138 5.13 0.88 9.81
N ALA A 139 4.42 1.03 10.92
CA ALA A 139 4.23 2.28 11.63
C ALA A 139 5.09 2.29 12.89
N LEU A 140 6.05 3.21 12.93
CA LEU A 140 7.01 3.38 14.03
C LEU A 140 6.67 4.66 14.80
N PRO A 141 6.44 4.62 16.12
CA PRO A 141 6.17 5.80 16.92
C PRO A 141 7.36 6.76 16.89
N VAL A 142 7.07 8.05 16.85
CA VAL A 142 8.10 9.10 16.97
C VAL A 142 8.68 9.13 18.38
N ASP A 143 7.83 8.87 19.37
CA ASP A 143 8.15 8.81 20.79
C ASP A 143 7.76 7.41 21.32
N GLY A 144 8.65 6.42 21.17
CA GLY A 144 8.39 5.05 21.64
C GLY A 144 9.27 3.98 21.00
N SER A 145 8.98 2.72 21.35
CA SER A 145 9.61 1.53 20.75
C SER A 145 8.61 0.53 20.18
N GLU A 146 7.32 0.77 20.39
CA GLU A 146 6.22 -0.01 19.85
C GLU A 146 6.33 -0.08 18.31
N ARG A 147 5.87 -1.16 17.70
CA ARG A 147 5.90 -1.31 16.24
C ARG A 147 4.62 -1.95 15.76
N TRP A 148 3.94 -1.29 14.84
CA TRP A 148 2.73 -1.81 14.24
C TRP A 148 3.01 -2.16 12.78
N LYS A 149 2.75 -3.41 12.40
CA LYS A 149 3.00 -3.89 11.04
C LYS A 149 1.71 -4.39 10.40
N VAL A 150 1.50 -4.03 9.14
CA VAL A 150 0.48 -4.61 8.27
C VAL A 150 1.13 -5.14 7.00
N GLU A 151 0.58 -6.24 6.48
CA GLU A 151 1.13 -6.95 5.32
C GLU A 151 0.01 -7.13 4.29
N PHE A 152 0.24 -6.67 3.07
CA PHE A 152 -0.71 -6.73 1.97
C PHE A 152 -0.10 -7.46 0.76
N ASP A 153 -0.80 -8.41 0.16
CA ASP A 153 -0.31 -9.13 -1.01
C ASP A 153 -0.48 -8.29 -2.29
N VAL A 154 0.62 -7.90 -2.92
CA VAL A 154 0.59 -7.06 -4.15
C VAL A 154 0.60 -7.89 -5.44
N ARG A 155 0.58 -9.23 -5.34
CA ARG A 155 0.55 -10.14 -6.50
C ARG A 155 -0.88 -10.48 -6.95
N GLY A 156 -1.91 -10.02 -6.23
CA GLY A 156 -3.28 -10.51 -6.35
C GLY A 156 -4.29 -9.73 -7.20
N ASP A 157 -4.07 -8.46 -7.59
CA ASP A 157 -5.14 -7.67 -8.23
C ASP A 157 -5.23 -7.80 -9.77
N GLY A 158 -4.96 -9.02 -10.23
CA GLY A 158 -5.30 -9.50 -11.58
C GLY A 158 -6.65 -10.20 -11.59
N ARG A 159 -7.67 -9.71 -10.85
CA ARG A 159 -9.05 -9.99 -11.25
C ARG A 159 -9.37 -9.05 -12.41
N ASP A 160 -8.93 -9.46 -13.59
CA ASP A 160 -9.63 -9.18 -14.82
C ASP A 160 -11.09 -9.66 -14.64
N ASP A 161 -11.96 -8.82 -14.09
CA ASP A 161 -13.40 -8.94 -14.32
C ASP A 161 -13.63 -8.50 -15.77
N HIS A 162 -13.34 -9.41 -16.70
CA HIS A 162 -13.80 -9.30 -18.06
C HIS A 162 -15.29 -9.70 -18.02
N PRO A 163 -16.26 -8.77 -18.18
CA PRO A 163 -17.63 -9.20 -18.37
C PRO A 163 -17.64 -10.07 -19.63
N ALA A 164 -17.94 -11.35 -19.44
CA ALA A 164 -18.04 -12.31 -20.51
C ALA A 164 -18.91 -11.73 -21.62
N ARG A 165 -18.29 -11.42 -22.77
CA ARG A 165 -19.04 -11.10 -23.97
C ARG A 165 -19.91 -12.31 -24.30
N ALA A 166 -21.21 -12.14 -24.15
CA ALA A 166 -22.20 -13.05 -24.71
C ALA A 166 -22.21 -12.84 -26.23
N ASP A 167 -21.48 -13.67 -26.96
CA ASP A 167 -21.68 -13.83 -28.40
C ASP A 167 -22.96 -14.65 -28.63
N ALA A 168 -23.86 -14.06 -29.42
CA ALA A 168 -25.13 -14.60 -29.89
C ALA A 168 -24.95 -15.29 -31.26
#